data_AF-A0A1G0MAQ8-F1
#
_entry.id   AF-A0A1G0MAQ8-F1
#
_cell.length_a   1.000
_cell.length_b   1.000
_cell.length_c   1.000
_cell.angle_alpha   90.00
_cell.angle_beta   90.00
_cell.angle_gamma   90.00
#
_symmetry.space_group_name_H-M   'P 1'
#
loop_
_entity.id
_entity.type
_entity.pdbx_description
1 polymer ?
#
loop_
_entity_poly.entity_id
_entity_poly.type
_entity_poly.pdbx_seq_one_letter_code
_entity_poly.pdbx_strand_id
1 'polypeptide(L)'
;MRLMMLCIAACFLTVSAACGSTGENCTDCHRITLKGIHAALPCLSCHGSEIDTIANPAAGTNRTAGCVGCHRGYARLFDHAMGSRSREKLFVDRSIGALDPGFFENNCNSCHLRGCTDCHGGKGHDIAKADDRSCFNCHKGYFVGTDYYGMAPREDSLRYQRGEVAYGETFLKMTPDVHAEAGMKCGACHAMTSLVAGAKSSKTCLDCHTVDKKIIEHRISAHLEKMECYACHSAWAAQEYGTFYLRFAGDSPSRDYYRVRSNEGDYVKSAYLRKQDAPPLGLNARGKVSPIRPQFILYFTDIRNDRPAGTWPLATGSELENRLLAAEWKAFFPHTIRRGTVMCEGCHDDPRRFIMERGEDRIYQLQADGMTLPSFWNQAGQRVINGDFLPVSRYLQLTRKSPAYQRAYLEKWQSLINHVENSSQP
;
A
#
# COMPACT_ATOMS: atom_id res chain seq x y z
N MET A 1 11.42 -45.10 -92.21
CA MET A 1 12.18 -46.23 -91.65
C MET A 1 12.44 -45.92 -90.17
N ARG A 2 11.77 -46.64 -89.25
CA ARG A 2 11.90 -46.63 -87.75
C ARG A 2 11.58 -45.28 -87.07
N LEU A 3 10.44 -45.04 -86.40
CA LEU A 3 9.69 -45.72 -85.32
C LEU A 3 10.47 -45.92 -84.00
N MET A 4 9.85 -45.43 -82.92
CA MET A 4 10.07 -45.64 -81.47
C MET A 4 11.15 -44.80 -80.75
N MET A 5 10.70 -43.83 -79.93
CA MET A 5 10.71 -44.01 -78.46
C MET A 5 9.85 -42.94 -77.76
N LEU A 6 9.16 -43.43 -76.74
CA LEU A 6 8.10 -42.84 -75.91
C LEU A 6 8.67 -42.41 -74.55
N CYS A 7 8.01 -41.43 -73.91
CA CYS A 7 8.03 -41.09 -72.47
C CYS A 7 9.33 -40.42 -71.97
N ILE A 8 9.35 -39.37 -71.13
CA ILE A 8 8.50 -38.97 -69.99
C ILE A 8 8.52 -37.44 -69.89
N ALA A 9 7.34 -36.82 -69.81
CA ALA A 9 7.15 -35.44 -69.37
C ALA A 9 6.63 -35.45 -67.94
N ALA A 10 7.43 -35.01 -66.97
CA ALA A 10 6.99 -34.54 -65.65
C ALA A 10 8.20 -34.00 -64.87
N CYS A 11 7.96 -32.96 -64.07
CA CYS A 11 8.87 -32.32 -63.11
C CYS A 11 9.88 -31.32 -63.70
N PHE A 12 9.54 -30.02 -63.65
CA PHE A 12 10.07 -29.08 -62.65
C PHE A 12 9.57 -27.67 -62.96
N LEU A 13 8.40 -27.34 -62.39
CA LEU A 13 7.98 -25.98 -62.10
C LEU A 13 8.30 -25.73 -60.62
N THR A 14 8.58 -24.46 -60.29
CA THR A 14 8.72 -23.84 -58.96
C THR A 14 10.08 -23.88 -58.26
N VAL A 15 11.03 -23.08 -58.76
CA VAL A 15 11.95 -22.33 -57.86
C VAL A 15 11.31 -20.98 -57.59
N SER A 16 10.36 -20.97 -56.65
CA SER A 16 10.04 -19.74 -55.93
C SER A 16 11.24 -19.45 -55.04
N ALA A 17 12.05 -18.47 -55.44
CA ALA A 17 13.04 -17.88 -54.55
C ALA A 17 12.29 -17.29 -53.35
N ALA A 18 12.28 -18.06 -52.27
CA ALA A 18 11.88 -17.61 -50.96
C ALA A 18 12.71 -16.37 -50.63
N CYS A 19 12.05 -15.23 -50.42
CA CYS A 19 12.59 -14.21 -49.55
C CYS A 19 12.91 -14.89 -48.22
N GLY A 20 14.19 -15.15 -47.97
CA GLY A 20 14.66 -15.58 -46.66
C GLY A 20 14.40 -14.46 -45.67
N SER A 21 13.23 -14.47 -45.03
CA SER A 21 13.17 -14.04 -43.65
C SER A 21 13.95 -15.07 -42.86
N THR A 22 15.14 -14.74 -42.41
CA THR A 22 15.82 -15.45 -41.33
C THR A 22 14.93 -15.34 -40.10
N GLY A 23 13.93 -16.21 -40.02
CA GLY A 23 13.02 -16.31 -38.89
C GLY A 23 13.73 -17.07 -37.77
N GLU A 24 13.66 -16.53 -36.58
CA GLU A 24 14.15 -17.17 -35.36
C GLU A 24 13.52 -18.56 -35.21
N ASN A 25 14.34 -19.57 -34.93
CA ASN A 25 13.88 -20.97 -34.78
C ASN A 25 13.59 -21.34 -33.32
N CYS A 26 13.50 -20.36 -32.42
CA CYS A 26 13.34 -20.59 -30.99
C CYS A 26 12.13 -21.48 -30.67
N THR A 27 11.05 -21.36 -31.45
CA THR A 27 9.82 -22.15 -31.26
C THR A 27 9.96 -23.63 -31.64
N ASP A 28 10.98 -23.99 -32.41
CA ASP A 28 11.22 -25.38 -32.82
C ASP A 28 11.65 -26.24 -31.61
N CYS A 29 12.42 -25.66 -30.71
CA CYS A 29 12.83 -26.28 -29.45
C CYS A 29 11.95 -25.86 -28.26
N HIS A 30 11.43 -24.63 -28.25
CA HIS A 30 10.61 -24.09 -27.17
C HIS A 30 9.15 -24.01 -27.59
N ARG A 31 8.33 -24.96 -27.14
CA ARG A 31 6.87 -24.97 -27.36
C ARG A 31 6.18 -23.87 -26.56
N ILE A 32 6.29 -22.63 -27.03
CA ILE A 32 5.80 -21.43 -26.38
C ILE A 32 4.90 -20.69 -27.37
N THR A 33 3.80 -20.14 -26.85
CA THR A 33 2.91 -19.27 -27.62
C THR A 33 2.95 -17.90 -27.00
N LEU A 34 3.39 -16.90 -27.76
CA LEU A 34 3.35 -15.50 -27.34
C LEU A 34 1.90 -15.00 -27.35
N LYS A 35 1.52 -14.28 -26.30
CA LYS A 35 0.18 -13.72 -26.12
C LYS A 35 0.26 -12.27 -25.61
N GLY A 36 -0.87 -11.59 -25.73
CA GLY A 36 -1.03 -10.22 -25.27
C GLY A 36 -0.43 -9.17 -26.21
N ILE A 37 -0.03 -8.02 -25.67
CA ILE A 37 0.31 -6.82 -26.44
C ILE A 37 1.61 -6.95 -27.25
N HIS A 38 2.45 -7.93 -26.91
CA HIS A 38 3.71 -8.22 -27.59
C HIS A 38 3.68 -9.52 -28.41
N ALA A 39 2.50 -10.09 -28.65
CA ALA A 39 2.36 -11.39 -29.33
C ALA A 39 2.96 -11.44 -30.75
N ALA A 40 3.07 -10.29 -31.41
CA ALA A 40 3.64 -10.16 -32.76
C ALA A 40 5.15 -9.88 -32.77
N LEU A 41 5.80 -9.74 -31.61
CA LEU A 41 7.25 -9.51 -31.57
C LEU A 41 8.01 -10.83 -31.73
N PRO A 42 9.12 -10.84 -32.49
CA PRO A 42 10.08 -11.94 -32.47
C PRO A 42 10.62 -12.19 -31.06
N CYS A 43 10.96 -13.45 -30.73
CA CYS A 43 11.51 -13.84 -29.43
C CYS A 43 12.78 -13.06 -29.10
N LEU A 44 13.71 -12.89 -30.04
CA LEU A 44 14.97 -12.18 -29.78
C LEU A 44 14.76 -10.68 -29.55
N SER A 45 13.61 -10.10 -29.91
CA SER A 45 13.28 -8.72 -29.54
C SER A 45 13.27 -8.51 -28.03
N CYS A 46 12.90 -9.54 -27.27
CA CYS A 46 12.95 -9.54 -25.82
C CYS A 46 14.23 -10.22 -25.32
N HIS A 47 14.63 -11.33 -25.95
CA HIS A 47 15.69 -12.20 -25.44
C HIS A 47 17.10 -11.82 -25.93
N GLY A 48 17.27 -10.80 -26.75
CA GLY A 48 18.57 -10.30 -27.19
C GLY A 48 19.01 -10.93 -28.51
N SER A 49 19.91 -11.92 -28.45
CA SER A 49 20.41 -12.61 -29.64
C SER A 49 20.50 -14.12 -29.41
N GLU A 50 20.70 -14.90 -30.47
CA GLU A 50 20.87 -16.36 -30.37
C GLU A 50 22.15 -16.76 -29.64
N ILE A 51 23.18 -15.91 -29.68
CA ILE A 51 24.48 -16.17 -29.04
C ILE A 51 24.41 -15.78 -27.55
N ASP A 52 23.77 -14.65 -27.25
CA ASP A 52 23.66 -14.08 -25.91
C ASP A 52 22.18 -13.98 -25.49
N THR A 53 21.50 -15.12 -25.41
CA THR A 53 20.08 -15.18 -25.06
C THR A 53 19.85 -14.87 -23.58
N ILE A 54 19.00 -13.89 -23.28
CA ILE A 54 18.64 -13.48 -21.92
C ILE A 54 17.51 -14.38 -21.41
N ALA A 55 17.77 -15.23 -20.41
CA ALA A 55 16.75 -16.16 -19.90
C ALA A 55 15.50 -15.47 -19.32
N ASN A 56 15.66 -14.36 -18.59
CA ASN A 56 14.56 -13.57 -18.04
C ASN A 56 14.69 -12.09 -18.46
N PRO A 57 14.14 -11.70 -19.62
CA PRO A 57 14.35 -10.36 -20.18
C PRO A 57 13.70 -9.23 -19.36
N ALA A 58 12.70 -9.56 -18.55
CA ALA A 58 11.95 -8.61 -17.72
C ALA A 58 12.47 -8.52 -16.28
N ALA A 59 13.57 -9.22 -15.92
CA ALA A 59 14.09 -9.23 -14.55
C ALA A 59 14.70 -7.89 -14.13
N GLY A 60 14.39 -7.45 -12.91
CA GLY A 60 15.04 -6.27 -12.32
C GLY A 60 16.55 -6.49 -12.11
N THR A 61 16.99 -7.72 -11.86
CA THR A 61 18.40 -8.07 -11.64
C THR A 61 19.29 -7.82 -12.86
N ASN A 62 18.76 -7.90 -14.08
CA ASN A 62 19.47 -7.52 -15.30
C ASN A 62 19.03 -6.14 -15.82
N ARG A 63 18.41 -5.33 -14.97
CA ARG A 63 17.88 -3.99 -15.31
C ARG A 63 16.86 -4.03 -16.46
N THR A 64 16.13 -5.13 -16.58
CA THR A 64 15.07 -5.34 -17.58
C THR A 64 15.59 -5.16 -19.01
N ALA A 65 16.78 -5.72 -19.26
CA ALA A 65 17.54 -5.52 -20.51
C ALA A 65 16.71 -5.78 -21.77
N GLY A 66 15.80 -6.76 -21.74
CA GLY A 66 14.93 -7.09 -22.86
C GLY A 66 13.71 -6.17 -23.04
N CYS A 67 13.47 -5.23 -22.12
CA CYS A 67 12.34 -4.30 -22.20
C CYS A 67 12.79 -2.89 -22.56
N VAL A 68 13.93 -2.44 -22.02
CA VAL A 68 14.34 -1.03 -22.02
C VAL A 68 14.83 -0.50 -23.37
N GLY A 69 15.11 -1.37 -24.34
CA GLY A 69 15.42 -0.95 -25.71
C GLY A 69 14.29 -0.12 -26.32
N CYS A 70 13.05 -0.59 -26.12
CA CYS A 70 11.82 0.10 -26.52
C CYS A 70 11.24 0.96 -25.40
N HIS A 71 11.25 0.49 -24.14
CA HIS A 71 10.77 1.21 -22.96
C HIS A 71 11.89 2.02 -22.27
N ARG A 72 12.49 2.95 -23.02
CA ARG A 72 13.68 3.68 -22.59
C ARG A 72 13.45 4.40 -21.25
N GLY A 73 14.40 4.22 -20.33
CA GLY A 73 14.40 4.87 -19.01
C GLY A 73 13.54 4.20 -17.94
N TYR A 74 12.76 3.16 -18.28
CA TYR A 74 11.88 2.47 -17.31
C TYR A 74 12.63 1.63 -16.28
N ALA A 75 13.90 1.26 -16.52
CA ALA A 75 14.76 0.64 -15.51
C ALA A 75 14.88 1.48 -14.22
N ARG A 76 14.61 2.80 -14.28
CA ARG A 76 14.62 3.66 -13.09
C ARG A 76 13.51 3.35 -12.09
N LEU A 77 12.47 2.60 -12.48
CA LEU A 77 11.46 2.11 -11.52
C LEU A 77 12.11 1.32 -10.38
N PHE A 78 13.20 0.61 -10.66
CA PHE A 78 13.92 -0.19 -9.66
C PHE A 78 14.78 0.64 -8.71
N ASP A 79 15.05 1.91 -9.05
CA ASP A 79 15.85 2.85 -8.24
C ASP A 79 14.99 3.58 -7.19
N HIS A 80 13.68 3.30 -7.15
CA HIS A 80 12.69 3.99 -6.32
C HIS A 80 11.97 3.03 -5.37
N ALA A 81 10.99 3.55 -4.61
CA ALA A 81 10.33 2.81 -3.53
C ALA A 81 9.69 1.47 -3.94
N MET A 82 9.31 1.29 -5.21
CA MET A 82 8.72 0.03 -5.68
C MET A 82 9.76 -1.08 -5.89
N GLY A 83 10.99 -0.76 -6.30
CA GLY A 83 12.05 -1.75 -6.50
C GLY A 83 13.12 -1.80 -5.41
N SER A 84 13.22 -0.75 -4.59
CA SER A 84 14.19 -0.67 -3.50
C SER A 84 13.56 -0.93 -2.14
N ARG A 85 14.30 -1.67 -1.30
CA ARG A 85 13.96 -2.02 0.09
C ARG A 85 14.75 -1.23 1.13
N SER A 86 15.42 -0.15 0.73
CA SER A 86 16.36 0.55 1.61
C SER A 86 15.69 1.07 2.88
N ARG A 87 14.43 1.51 2.82
CA ARG A 87 13.73 2.06 3.99
C ARG A 87 13.33 0.99 4.98
N GLU A 88 12.86 -0.14 4.49
CA GLU A 88 12.47 -1.32 5.26
C GLU A 88 13.71 -1.90 5.95
N LYS A 89 14.84 -2.05 5.22
CA LYS A 89 16.13 -2.49 5.79
C LYS A 89 16.60 -1.55 6.90
N LEU A 90 16.67 -0.25 6.63
CA LEU A 90 17.04 0.75 7.64
C LEU A 90 16.09 0.77 8.84
N PHE A 91 14.81 0.39 8.67
CA PHE A 91 13.88 0.23 9.78
C PHE A 91 14.19 -1.01 10.60
N VAL A 92 14.38 -2.16 9.97
CA VAL A 92 14.73 -3.39 10.67
C VAL A 92 16.06 -3.22 11.41
N ASP A 93 17.10 -2.73 10.73
CA ASP A 93 18.45 -2.55 11.30
C ASP A 93 18.43 -1.70 12.58
N ARG A 94 17.62 -0.63 12.62
CA ARG A 94 17.52 0.27 13.79
C ARG A 94 16.55 -0.18 14.86
N SER A 95 15.71 -1.18 14.60
CA SER A 95 14.64 -1.62 15.52
C SER A 95 14.88 -3.04 16.01
N ILE A 96 14.42 -4.04 15.25
CA ILE A 96 14.43 -5.44 15.63
C ILE A 96 15.70 -6.18 15.20
N GLY A 97 16.44 -5.69 14.20
CA GLY A 97 17.60 -6.37 13.62
C GLY A 97 18.71 -6.66 14.62
N ALA A 98 18.88 -5.82 15.66
CA ALA A 98 19.84 -6.07 16.74
C ALA A 98 19.45 -7.26 17.65
N LEU A 99 18.16 -7.55 17.78
CA LEU A 99 17.62 -8.68 18.56
C LEU A 99 17.47 -9.93 17.70
N ASP A 100 17.28 -9.73 16.40
CA ASP A 100 16.92 -10.76 15.46
C ASP A 100 17.44 -10.43 14.04
N PRO A 101 18.69 -10.80 13.74
CA PRO A 101 19.31 -10.49 12.44
C PRO A 101 18.58 -11.11 11.24
N GLY A 102 17.83 -12.20 11.43
CA GLY A 102 17.07 -12.87 10.37
C GLY A 102 15.67 -12.30 10.15
N PHE A 103 15.25 -11.29 10.92
CA PHE A 103 13.88 -10.76 10.85
C PHE A 103 13.51 -10.28 9.45
N PHE A 104 14.43 -9.57 8.77
CA PHE A 104 14.17 -8.98 7.47
C PHE A 104 13.89 -10.04 6.41
N GLU A 105 14.73 -11.07 6.32
CA GLU A 105 14.61 -12.16 5.35
C GLU A 105 13.32 -12.96 5.58
N ASN A 106 12.94 -13.18 6.84
CA ASN A 106 11.78 -13.97 7.19
C ASN A 106 10.46 -13.21 7.00
N ASN A 107 10.45 -11.89 7.19
CA ASN A 107 9.20 -11.13 7.31
C ASN A 107 8.99 -10.04 6.23
N CYS A 108 10.00 -9.68 5.43
CA CYS A 108 9.94 -8.51 4.52
C CYS A 108 10.15 -8.86 3.03
N ASN A 109 10.07 -10.14 2.64
CA ASN A 109 10.57 -10.61 1.35
C ASN A 109 9.60 -10.58 0.14
N SER A 110 8.35 -10.15 0.28
CA SER A 110 7.29 -10.45 -0.70
C SER A 110 6.72 -9.30 -1.54
N CYS A 111 7.08 -8.02 -1.30
CA CYS A 111 6.29 -6.90 -1.85
C CYS A 111 6.97 -5.97 -2.89
N HIS A 112 8.26 -6.11 -3.17
CA HIS A 112 8.97 -5.22 -4.11
C HIS A 112 9.09 -5.83 -5.51
N LEU A 113 9.13 -4.97 -6.53
CA LEU A 113 9.25 -5.36 -7.93
C LEU A 113 10.49 -6.22 -8.15
N ARG A 114 10.26 -7.42 -8.70
CA ARG A 114 11.27 -8.35 -9.19
C ARG A 114 11.50 -8.17 -10.69
N GLY A 115 10.49 -7.67 -11.41
CA GLY A 115 10.58 -7.46 -12.85
C GLY A 115 9.33 -6.78 -13.43
N CYS A 116 9.38 -6.40 -14.71
CA CYS A 116 8.25 -5.73 -15.38
C CYS A 116 6.97 -6.59 -15.41
N THR A 117 7.12 -7.92 -15.43
CA THR A 117 6.00 -8.89 -15.44
C THR A 117 5.19 -8.89 -14.15
N ASP A 118 5.69 -8.33 -13.05
CA ASP A 118 4.89 -8.21 -11.83
C ASP A 118 3.64 -7.33 -12.05
N CYS A 119 3.68 -6.41 -13.01
CA CYS A 119 2.55 -5.56 -13.39
C CYS A 119 2.02 -5.80 -14.81
N HIS A 120 2.82 -6.41 -15.69
CA HIS A 120 2.50 -6.59 -17.10
C HIS A 120 2.10 -8.04 -17.46
N GLY A 121 1.50 -8.77 -16.53
CA GLY A 121 1.08 -10.16 -16.72
C GLY A 121 2.05 -11.17 -16.10
N GLY A 122 1.50 -12.13 -15.36
CA GLY A 122 2.28 -13.03 -14.49
C GLY A 122 3.00 -14.18 -15.19
N LYS A 123 2.71 -14.46 -16.46
CA LYS A 123 3.39 -15.50 -17.26
C LYS A 123 4.22 -14.79 -18.33
N GLY A 124 5.53 -14.93 -18.30
CA GLY A 124 6.47 -14.06 -19.06
C GLY A 124 6.27 -13.96 -20.58
N HIS A 125 5.53 -14.88 -21.20
CA HIS A 125 5.18 -14.86 -22.63
C HIS A 125 3.74 -14.41 -22.93
N ASP A 126 3.00 -13.97 -21.91
CA ASP A 126 1.65 -13.40 -22.01
C ASP A 126 1.67 -11.99 -21.39
N ILE A 127 2.27 -11.06 -22.14
CA ILE A 127 2.49 -9.69 -21.68
C ILE A 127 1.23 -8.86 -21.91
N ALA A 128 0.69 -8.27 -20.84
CA ALA A 128 -0.51 -7.45 -20.87
C ALA A 128 -0.22 -6.00 -20.45
N LYS A 129 -1.18 -5.12 -20.74
CA LYS A 129 -1.21 -3.78 -20.14
C LYS A 129 -1.56 -3.92 -18.65
N ALA A 130 -0.82 -3.24 -17.79
CA ALA A 130 -1.12 -3.19 -16.37
C ALA A 130 -2.52 -2.60 -16.12
N ASP A 131 -3.24 -3.21 -15.18
CA ASP A 131 -4.54 -2.77 -14.68
C ASP A 131 -4.47 -2.53 -13.16
N ASP A 132 -5.57 -2.05 -12.55
CA ASP A 132 -5.57 -1.79 -11.10
C ASP A 132 -5.31 -3.07 -10.28
N ARG A 133 -5.76 -4.22 -10.81
CA ARG A 133 -5.58 -5.53 -10.16
C ARG A 133 -4.11 -5.89 -9.99
N SER A 134 -3.31 -5.53 -10.99
CA SER A 134 -1.86 -5.70 -10.99
C SER A 134 -1.21 -4.95 -9.82
N CYS A 135 -1.76 -3.81 -9.40
CA CYS A 135 -1.25 -3.04 -8.26
C CYS A 135 -1.57 -3.73 -6.92
N PHE A 136 -2.72 -4.39 -6.78
CA PHE A 136 -3.17 -4.99 -5.51
C PHE A 136 -2.39 -6.23 -5.09
N ASN A 137 -1.54 -6.77 -5.96
CA ASN A 137 -0.57 -7.79 -5.55
C ASN A 137 0.29 -7.29 -4.38
N CYS A 138 0.60 -5.99 -4.35
CA CYS A 138 1.41 -5.35 -3.31
C CYS A 138 0.65 -4.25 -2.55
N HIS A 139 -0.22 -3.50 -3.23
CA HIS A 139 -0.98 -2.38 -2.68
C HIS A 139 -2.30 -2.84 -2.03
N LYS A 140 -2.21 -3.74 -1.05
CA LYS A 140 -3.38 -4.29 -0.34
C LYS A 140 -3.23 -4.25 1.18
N GLY A 141 -4.34 -4.47 1.87
CA GLY A 141 -4.39 -4.52 3.33
C GLY A 141 -4.05 -3.19 3.96
N TYR A 142 -2.92 -3.11 4.67
CA TYR A 142 -2.43 -1.86 5.26
C TYR A 142 -1.50 -1.07 4.33
N PHE A 143 -1.22 -1.57 3.12
CA PHE A 143 -0.70 -0.75 2.03
C PHE A 143 -1.86 -0.11 1.29
N VAL A 144 -1.67 1.15 0.90
CA VAL A 144 -2.72 1.96 0.29
C VAL A 144 -2.94 1.48 -1.16
N GLY A 145 -4.18 1.16 -1.50
CA GLY A 145 -4.61 0.71 -2.83
C GLY A 145 -5.99 0.05 -2.80
N THR A 146 -6.18 -1.04 -2.03
CA THR A 146 -7.47 -1.73 -1.98
C THR A 146 -8.57 -0.93 -1.26
N ASP A 147 -8.17 0.02 -0.41
CA ASP A 147 -9.03 1.02 0.23
C ASP A 147 -9.77 1.90 -0.79
N TYR A 148 -9.13 2.23 -1.91
CA TYR A 148 -9.75 2.93 -3.05
C TYR A 148 -11.01 2.25 -3.58
N TYR A 149 -11.04 0.92 -3.52
CA TYR A 149 -12.17 0.08 -3.94
C TYR A 149 -13.06 -0.38 -2.77
N GLY A 150 -12.91 0.21 -1.57
CA GLY A 150 -13.77 -0.13 -0.44
C GLY A 150 -13.40 -1.46 0.23
N MET A 151 -12.14 -1.91 0.12
CA MET A 151 -11.70 -3.18 0.70
C MET A 151 -10.70 -2.93 1.83
N ALA A 152 -11.20 -2.99 3.07
CA ALA A 152 -10.37 -2.84 4.27
C ALA A 152 -9.84 -4.18 4.80
N PRO A 153 -8.65 -4.20 5.41
CA PRO A 153 -8.13 -5.40 6.05
C PRO A 153 -8.99 -5.82 7.25
N ARG A 154 -9.14 -7.14 7.42
CA ARG A 154 -9.79 -7.76 8.59
C ARG A 154 -8.83 -7.95 9.74
N GLU A 155 -9.37 -8.23 10.93
CA GLU A 155 -8.60 -8.62 12.11
C GLU A 155 -7.80 -9.90 11.89
N ASP A 156 -6.61 -10.05 12.49
CA ASP A 156 -5.71 -11.18 12.21
C ASP A 156 -6.26 -12.53 12.64
N SER A 157 -7.14 -12.57 13.65
CA SER A 157 -7.73 -13.83 14.12
C SER A 157 -8.49 -14.55 13.01
N LEU A 158 -8.23 -15.86 12.88
CA LEU A 158 -8.88 -16.73 11.88
C LEU A 158 -10.41 -16.73 11.98
N ARG A 159 -10.97 -16.46 13.17
CA ARG A 159 -12.42 -16.30 13.37
C ARG A 159 -13.02 -15.20 12.49
N TYR A 160 -12.25 -14.15 12.22
CA TYR A 160 -12.73 -13.00 11.46
C TYR A 160 -12.44 -13.13 9.97
N GLN A 161 -11.65 -14.10 9.52
CA GLN A 161 -11.30 -14.34 8.13
C GLN A 161 -12.45 -14.97 7.35
N ARG A 162 -13.51 -14.19 7.09
CA ARG A 162 -14.77 -14.63 6.48
C ARG A 162 -15.26 -13.68 5.41
N GLY A 163 -16.10 -14.19 4.50
CA GLY A 163 -16.72 -13.42 3.43
C GLY A 163 -15.93 -13.47 2.13
N GLU A 164 -16.12 -12.45 1.29
CA GLU A 164 -15.45 -12.35 -0.02
C GLU A 164 -13.93 -12.29 0.12
N VAL A 165 -13.25 -12.95 -0.82
CA VAL A 165 -11.80 -12.97 -0.93
C VAL A 165 -11.38 -12.15 -2.15
N ALA A 166 -10.46 -11.23 -1.95
CA ALA A 166 -9.80 -10.48 -3.02
C ALA A 166 -8.29 -10.60 -2.85
N TYR A 167 -7.58 -10.94 -3.92
CA TYR A 167 -6.10 -11.04 -3.94
C TYR A 167 -5.52 -11.93 -2.83
N GLY A 168 -6.20 -13.05 -2.55
CA GLY A 168 -5.80 -14.04 -1.55
C GLY A 168 -6.15 -13.70 -0.10
N GLU A 169 -6.86 -12.60 0.16
CA GLU A 169 -7.23 -12.19 1.52
C GLU A 169 -8.72 -11.88 1.64
N THR A 170 -9.32 -12.21 2.79
CA THR A 170 -10.68 -11.74 3.10
C THR A 170 -10.66 -10.28 3.53
N PHE A 171 -11.69 -9.52 3.17
CA PHE A 171 -11.76 -8.08 3.46
C PHE A 171 -13.08 -7.64 4.10
N LEU A 172 -13.05 -6.50 4.78
CA LEU A 172 -14.24 -5.77 5.20
C LEU A 172 -14.69 -4.87 4.06
N LYS A 173 -15.94 -5.03 3.63
CA LYS A 173 -16.56 -4.13 2.66
C LYS A 173 -16.83 -2.78 3.32
N MET A 174 -16.20 -1.75 2.78
CA MET A 174 -16.29 -0.36 3.20
C MET A 174 -16.80 0.49 2.04
N THR A 175 -17.14 1.76 2.32
CA THR A 175 -17.49 2.72 1.27
C THR A 175 -16.28 3.00 0.38
N PRO A 176 -16.34 2.77 -0.94
CA PRO A 176 -15.23 3.06 -1.85
C PRO A 176 -15.02 4.57 -2.07
N ASP A 177 -13.88 4.91 -2.66
CA ASP A 177 -13.60 6.26 -3.13
C ASP A 177 -14.58 6.66 -4.23
N VAL A 178 -15.03 7.92 -4.23
CA VAL A 178 -15.95 8.44 -5.23
C VAL A 178 -15.37 8.40 -6.66
N HIS A 179 -14.05 8.48 -6.79
CA HIS A 179 -13.40 8.36 -8.10
C HIS A 179 -13.41 6.90 -8.58
N ALA A 180 -13.27 5.93 -7.68
CA ALA A 180 -13.38 4.52 -8.00
C ALA A 180 -14.81 4.16 -8.43
N GLU A 181 -15.82 4.69 -7.73
CA GLU A 181 -17.23 4.56 -8.12
C GLU A 181 -17.50 5.13 -9.51
N ALA A 182 -16.83 6.23 -9.86
CA ALA A 182 -16.89 6.84 -11.19
C ALA A 182 -16.06 6.09 -12.25
N GLY A 183 -15.42 4.97 -11.91
CA GLY A 183 -14.63 4.15 -12.82
C GLY A 183 -13.20 4.64 -13.07
N MET A 184 -12.72 5.65 -12.34
CA MET A 184 -11.36 6.18 -12.48
C MET A 184 -10.33 5.15 -11.99
N LYS A 185 -9.34 4.90 -12.85
CA LYS A 185 -8.26 3.92 -12.66
C LYS A 185 -7.06 4.53 -11.95
N CYS A 186 -6.24 3.69 -11.29
CA CYS A 186 -5.05 4.13 -10.55
C CYS A 186 -4.13 4.99 -11.42
N GLY A 187 -3.93 4.59 -12.69
CA GLY A 187 -3.07 5.26 -13.65
C GLY A 187 -3.51 6.68 -14.05
N ALA A 188 -4.75 7.09 -13.76
CA ALA A 188 -5.20 8.46 -14.00
C ALA A 188 -4.50 9.48 -13.08
N CYS A 189 -4.14 9.06 -11.86
CA CYS A 189 -3.35 9.85 -10.92
C CYS A 189 -1.88 9.38 -10.89
N HIS A 190 -1.62 8.09 -11.08
CA HIS A 190 -0.29 7.47 -11.03
C HIS A 190 0.24 7.11 -12.42
N ALA A 191 0.54 8.10 -13.25
CA ALA A 191 1.12 7.84 -14.57
C ALA A 191 2.49 7.16 -14.45
N MET A 192 2.78 6.18 -15.32
CA MET A 192 4.05 5.45 -15.31
C MET A 192 5.27 6.37 -15.41
N THR A 193 5.17 7.45 -16.19
CA THR A 193 6.24 8.46 -16.29
C THR A 193 6.55 9.13 -14.95
N SER A 194 5.53 9.40 -14.12
CA SER A 194 5.74 9.93 -12.77
C SER A 194 6.38 8.91 -11.84
N LEU A 195 6.00 7.64 -11.95
CA LEU A 195 6.54 6.55 -11.14
C LEU A 195 8.01 6.28 -11.49
N VAL A 196 8.35 6.31 -12.79
CA VAL A 196 9.73 6.23 -13.31
C VAL A 196 10.59 7.41 -12.82
N ALA A 197 9.99 8.56 -12.56
CA ALA A 197 10.66 9.73 -11.99
C ALA A 197 10.70 9.72 -10.44
N GLY A 198 10.19 8.68 -9.80
CA GLY A 198 10.13 8.56 -8.34
C GLY A 198 9.07 9.44 -7.67
N ALA A 199 8.18 10.06 -8.44
CA ALA A 199 7.09 10.86 -7.91
C ALA A 199 5.95 9.96 -7.37
N LYS A 200 5.30 10.42 -6.30
CA LYS A 200 4.18 9.69 -5.68
C LYS A 200 2.90 9.74 -6.50
N SER A 201 2.70 10.79 -7.29
CA SER A 201 1.55 11.00 -8.16
C SER A 201 1.93 11.96 -9.28
N SER A 202 1.26 11.83 -10.42
CA SER A 202 1.31 12.77 -11.55
C SER A 202 0.28 13.90 -11.47
N LYS A 203 -0.71 13.75 -10.58
CA LYS A 203 -1.83 14.69 -10.40
C LYS A 203 -2.12 14.93 -8.91
N THR A 204 -2.66 16.09 -8.63
CA THR A 204 -3.17 16.54 -7.34
C THR A 204 -4.66 16.84 -7.47
N CYS A 205 -5.33 17.08 -6.33
CA CYS A 205 -6.75 17.43 -6.34
C CYS A 205 -7.05 18.66 -7.22
N LEU A 206 -6.17 19.66 -7.20
CA LEU A 206 -6.37 20.93 -7.90
C LEU A 206 -6.08 20.87 -9.40
N ASP A 207 -5.47 19.79 -9.90
CA ASP A 207 -5.29 19.58 -11.34
C ASP A 207 -6.62 19.25 -12.05
N CYS A 208 -7.62 18.80 -11.28
CA CYS A 208 -8.94 18.40 -11.80
C CYS A 208 -10.10 19.15 -11.14
N HIS A 209 -9.94 19.61 -9.89
CA HIS A 209 -11.01 20.25 -9.12
C HIS A 209 -10.74 21.73 -8.93
N THR A 210 -11.77 22.54 -9.20
CA THR A 210 -11.81 23.94 -8.81
C THR A 210 -12.46 24.07 -7.45
N VAL A 211 -11.84 24.86 -6.55
CA VAL A 211 -12.37 25.10 -5.21
C VAL A 211 -13.64 25.95 -5.29
N ASP A 212 -14.76 25.41 -4.84
CA ASP A 212 -16.00 26.17 -4.69
C ASP A 212 -16.03 26.91 -3.34
N LYS A 213 -15.94 28.25 -3.39
CA LYS A 213 -15.97 29.14 -2.22
C LYS A 213 -17.35 29.30 -1.59
N LYS A 214 -18.41 28.77 -2.21
CA LYS A 214 -19.75 28.69 -1.59
C LYS A 214 -19.77 27.66 -0.45
N ILE A 215 -18.88 26.67 -0.50
CA ILE A 215 -18.69 25.73 0.60
C ILE A 215 -18.00 26.43 1.76
N ILE A 216 -18.63 26.40 2.94
CA ILE A 216 -18.19 27.12 4.15
C ILE A 216 -16.74 26.79 4.48
N GLU A 217 -16.36 25.52 4.41
CA GLU A 217 -15.00 25.07 4.74
C GLU A 217 -13.96 25.61 3.74
N HIS A 218 -14.32 25.77 2.46
CA HIS A 218 -13.42 26.28 1.42
C HIS A 218 -13.21 27.80 1.47
N ARG A 219 -14.16 28.57 2.02
CA ARG A 219 -14.00 30.03 2.14
C ARG A 219 -13.02 30.41 3.26
N ILE A 220 -12.77 29.51 4.21
CA ILE A 220 -11.79 29.67 5.28
C ILE A 220 -10.39 29.45 4.68
N SER A 221 -9.61 30.53 4.52
CA SER A 221 -8.27 30.48 3.91
C SER A 221 -7.35 29.47 4.60
N ALA A 222 -7.39 29.41 5.93
CA ALA A 222 -6.57 28.49 6.71
C ALA A 222 -6.80 27.02 6.35
N HIS A 223 -8.02 26.60 5.96
CA HIS A 223 -8.25 25.22 5.54
C HIS A 223 -7.55 24.90 4.23
N LEU A 224 -7.60 25.80 3.24
CA LEU A 224 -6.95 25.58 1.94
C LEU A 224 -5.41 25.71 2.02
N GLU A 225 -4.92 26.65 2.83
CA GLU A 225 -3.50 26.94 2.94
C GLU A 225 -2.77 25.91 3.80
N LYS A 226 -3.39 25.51 4.92
CA LYS A 226 -2.72 24.74 5.97
C LYS A 226 -3.14 23.28 6.04
N MET A 227 -4.07 22.83 5.22
CA MET A 227 -4.52 21.43 5.20
C MET A 227 -4.36 20.82 3.80
N GLU A 228 -4.23 19.51 3.77
CA GLU A 228 -4.43 18.71 2.57
C GLU A 228 -5.93 18.53 2.34
N CYS A 229 -6.39 18.55 1.08
CA CYS A 229 -7.82 18.33 0.75
C CYS A 229 -8.33 16.99 1.34
N TYR A 230 -7.48 15.97 1.28
CA TYR A 230 -7.78 14.63 1.79
C TYR A 230 -7.76 14.55 3.33
N ALA A 231 -7.43 15.61 4.07
CA ALA A 231 -7.64 15.66 5.52
C ALA A 231 -9.13 15.73 5.89
N CYS A 232 -9.94 16.42 5.08
CA CYS A 232 -11.38 16.52 5.25
C CYS A 232 -12.15 15.49 4.43
N HIS A 233 -11.64 15.15 3.24
CA HIS A 233 -12.37 14.32 2.28
C HIS A 233 -12.17 12.81 2.43
N SER A 234 -11.18 12.35 3.21
CA SER A 234 -11.01 10.91 3.46
C SER A 234 -12.05 10.42 4.47
N ALA A 235 -12.93 9.51 4.05
CA ALA A 235 -13.99 9.00 4.93
C ALA A 235 -13.48 8.03 5.99
N TRP A 236 -12.51 7.19 5.64
CA TRP A 236 -11.97 6.18 6.54
C TRP A 236 -10.55 5.78 6.16
N ALA A 237 -9.86 5.06 7.03
CA ALA A 237 -8.59 4.46 6.69
C ALA A 237 -8.30 3.20 7.51
N ALA A 238 -7.56 2.28 6.89
CA ALA A 238 -6.95 1.17 7.59
C ALA A 238 -5.85 1.63 8.54
N GLN A 239 -6.09 1.39 9.83
CA GLN A 239 -5.23 1.71 10.96
C GLN A 239 -4.97 0.44 11.79
N GLU A 240 -3.70 0.19 12.11
CA GLU A 240 -3.26 -0.91 12.98
C GLU A 240 -2.49 -0.32 14.15
N TYR A 241 -2.96 -0.55 15.37
CA TYR A 241 -2.38 -0.02 16.59
C TYR A 241 -1.75 -1.16 17.38
N GLY A 242 -0.46 -1.02 17.71
CA GLY A 242 0.32 -2.02 18.45
C GLY A 242 0.46 -3.33 17.68
N THR A 243 1.44 -3.42 16.79
CA THR A 243 1.82 -4.65 16.09
C THR A 243 2.71 -5.50 16.99
N PHE A 244 2.31 -6.74 17.24
CA PHE A 244 3.10 -7.70 18.00
C PHE A 244 3.78 -8.69 17.05
N TYR A 245 5.09 -8.86 17.24
CA TYR A 245 5.85 -9.98 16.71
C TYR A 245 6.31 -10.85 17.87
N LEU A 246 5.79 -12.06 17.93
CA LEU A 246 6.22 -13.08 18.88
C LEU A 246 7.10 -14.06 18.12
N ARG A 247 8.37 -14.20 18.53
CA ARG A 247 9.28 -15.20 17.97
C ARG A 247 9.31 -16.40 18.91
N PHE A 248 8.92 -17.56 18.42
CA PHE A 248 8.99 -18.84 19.13
C PHE A 248 10.22 -19.60 18.66
N ALA A 249 11.26 -19.65 19.47
CA ALA A 249 12.47 -20.40 19.18
C ALA A 249 12.50 -21.73 19.96
N GLY A 250 12.81 -22.82 19.25
CA GLY A 250 12.81 -24.17 19.81
C GLY A 250 11.39 -24.75 19.95
N ASP A 251 11.24 -25.75 20.82
CA ASP A 251 9.94 -26.39 21.08
C ASP A 251 9.13 -25.52 22.04
N SER A 252 8.10 -24.84 21.53
CA SER A 252 7.17 -24.02 22.31
C SER A 252 5.74 -24.31 21.87
N PRO A 253 5.11 -25.37 22.42
CA PRO A 253 3.75 -25.78 22.06
C PRO A 253 2.70 -24.67 22.21
N SER A 254 2.94 -23.67 23.07
CA SER A 254 2.01 -22.54 23.24
C SER A 254 1.78 -21.74 21.96
N ARG A 255 2.66 -21.85 20.96
CA ARG A 255 2.49 -21.24 19.64
C ARG A 255 1.17 -21.68 18.97
N ASP A 256 0.74 -22.92 19.18
CA ASP A 256 -0.46 -23.48 18.52
C ASP A 256 -1.76 -22.87 19.08
N TYR A 257 -1.70 -22.20 20.24
CA TYR A 257 -2.85 -21.47 20.79
C TYR A 257 -3.18 -20.20 19.98
N TYR A 258 -2.24 -19.68 19.20
CA TYR A 258 -2.42 -18.46 18.40
C TYR A 258 -3.11 -18.76 17.07
N ARG A 259 -4.45 -18.65 17.09
CA ARG A 259 -5.30 -18.80 15.90
C ARG A 259 -5.39 -17.51 15.08
N VAL A 260 -4.28 -17.10 14.49
CA VAL A 260 -4.14 -15.92 13.63
C VAL A 260 -3.67 -16.29 12.22
N ARG A 261 -3.93 -15.41 11.25
CA ARG A 261 -3.55 -15.64 9.85
C ARG A 261 -2.03 -15.69 9.62
N SER A 262 -1.26 -14.98 10.45
CA SER A 262 0.19 -14.86 10.33
C SER A 262 0.87 -15.68 11.42
N ASN A 263 0.85 -17.00 11.25
CA ASN A 263 1.50 -17.97 12.14
C ASN A 263 2.37 -18.91 11.30
N GLU A 264 3.50 -18.40 10.80
CA GLU A 264 4.38 -19.09 9.87
C GLU A 264 5.83 -19.05 10.35
N GLY A 265 6.59 -20.09 10.04
CA GLY A 265 7.99 -20.21 10.51
C GLY A 265 8.05 -20.15 12.03
N ASP A 266 8.93 -19.31 12.58
CA ASP A 266 9.09 -19.12 14.02
C ASP A 266 8.29 -17.92 14.55
N TYR A 267 7.41 -17.30 13.74
CA TYR A 267 6.72 -16.07 14.13
C TYR A 267 5.21 -16.21 14.20
N VAL A 268 4.67 -15.54 15.21
CA VAL A 268 3.27 -15.16 15.27
C VAL A 268 3.19 -13.64 15.20
N LYS A 269 2.41 -13.13 14.25
CA LYS A 269 2.08 -11.71 14.15
C LYS A 269 0.62 -11.47 14.49
N SER A 270 0.38 -10.48 15.35
CA SER A 270 -0.95 -9.97 15.70
C SER A 270 -0.92 -8.45 15.88
N ALA A 271 -2.08 -7.85 16.13
CA ALA A 271 -2.22 -6.45 16.52
C ALA A 271 -3.07 -6.31 17.78
N TYR A 272 -2.86 -5.24 18.55
CA TYR A 272 -3.70 -4.92 19.70
C TYR A 272 -5.09 -4.45 19.23
N LEU A 273 -5.11 -3.59 18.21
CA LEU A 273 -6.34 -3.01 17.70
C LEU A 273 -6.24 -2.65 16.23
N ARG A 274 -7.26 -3.03 15.45
CA ARG A 274 -7.46 -2.57 14.08
C ARG A 274 -8.70 -1.70 13.97
N LYS A 275 -8.57 -0.54 13.33
CA LYS A 275 -9.67 0.41 13.09
C LYS A 275 -9.78 0.77 11.61
N GLN A 276 -11.01 1.02 11.19
CA GLN A 276 -11.41 1.38 9.83
C GLN A 276 -12.28 2.64 9.83
N ASP A 277 -12.10 3.52 10.82
CA ASP A 277 -12.81 4.79 10.93
C ASP A 277 -11.96 5.93 10.34
N ALA A 278 -12.41 7.17 10.54
CA ALA A 278 -11.71 8.34 10.06
C ALA A 278 -10.29 8.39 10.68
N PRO A 279 -9.22 8.52 9.88
CA PRO A 279 -7.84 8.50 10.39
C PRO A 279 -7.51 9.72 11.25
N PRO A 280 -6.69 9.58 12.31
CA PRO A 280 -6.15 10.74 13.02
C PRO A 280 -5.44 11.73 12.09
N LEU A 281 -5.28 12.96 12.56
CA LEU A 281 -4.65 14.06 11.85
C LEU A 281 -3.36 14.48 12.55
N GLY A 282 -2.35 14.78 11.74
CA GLY A 282 -1.08 15.38 12.14
C GLY A 282 -0.58 16.31 11.05
N LEU A 283 0.71 16.57 11.03
CA LEU A 283 1.38 17.35 10.00
C LEU A 283 2.16 16.42 9.08
N ASN A 284 2.14 16.69 7.78
CA ASN A 284 3.06 16.06 6.84
C ASN A 284 4.37 16.86 6.73
N ALA A 285 5.33 16.36 5.94
CA ALA A 285 6.62 17.01 5.70
C ALA A 285 6.54 18.43 5.10
N ARG A 286 5.36 18.86 4.61
CA ARG A 286 5.11 20.23 4.14
C ARG A 286 4.51 21.13 5.22
N GLY A 287 4.36 20.64 6.46
CA GLY A 287 3.72 21.34 7.57
C GLY A 287 2.19 21.48 7.45
N LYS A 288 1.57 20.78 6.48
CA LYS A 288 0.11 20.79 6.28
C LYS A 288 -0.56 19.70 7.12
N VAL A 289 -1.77 20.02 7.62
CA VAL A 289 -2.62 19.04 8.30
C VAL A 289 -3.01 17.95 7.32
N SER A 290 -2.72 16.70 7.68
CA SER A 290 -2.88 15.52 6.84
C SER A 290 -3.31 14.33 7.69
N PRO A 291 -4.06 13.35 7.14
CA PRO A 291 -4.22 12.06 7.77
C PRO A 291 -2.87 11.45 8.13
N ILE A 292 -2.78 10.96 9.36
CA ILE A 292 -1.69 10.14 9.86
C ILE A 292 -2.27 8.79 10.29
N ARG A 293 -1.41 7.77 10.29
CA ARG A 293 -1.72 6.48 10.92
C ARG A 293 -0.44 5.88 11.52
N PRO A 294 -0.57 4.91 12.44
CA PRO A 294 0.58 4.11 12.81
C PRO A 294 1.17 3.45 11.56
N GLN A 295 2.48 3.52 11.42
CA GLN A 295 3.22 2.71 10.44
C GLN A 295 3.76 1.46 11.12
N PHE A 296 4.49 1.65 12.22
CA PHE A 296 5.02 0.59 13.06
C PHE A 296 5.02 1.04 14.52
N ILE A 297 3.99 0.65 15.25
CA ILE A 297 4.05 0.60 16.72
C ILE A 297 4.40 -0.84 17.06
N LEU A 298 5.70 -1.14 17.06
CA LEU A 298 6.25 -2.48 17.05
C LEU A 298 6.58 -2.93 18.47
N TYR A 299 5.90 -3.99 18.89
CA TYR A 299 6.19 -4.75 20.09
C TYR A 299 6.79 -6.10 19.72
N PHE A 300 7.78 -6.54 20.50
CA PHE A 300 8.47 -7.80 20.28
C PHE A 300 8.59 -8.59 21.58
N THR A 301 8.40 -9.91 21.46
CA THR A 301 8.66 -10.88 22.52
C THR A 301 9.40 -12.07 21.92
N ASP A 302 10.54 -12.45 22.50
CA ASP A 302 11.21 -13.72 22.19
C ASP A 302 10.71 -14.77 23.18
N ILE A 303 10.27 -15.92 22.71
CA ILE A 303 9.68 -17.00 23.53
C ILE A 303 10.48 -18.27 23.28
N ARG A 304 10.95 -18.88 24.37
CA ARG A 304 11.73 -20.12 24.36
C ARG A 304 11.20 -21.05 25.43
N ASN A 305 10.88 -22.28 25.05
CA ASN A 305 10.29 -23.29 25.94
C ASN A 305 9.08 -22.70 26.71
N ASP A 306 8.17 -22.04 25.97
CA ASP A 306 6.97 -21.37 26.49
C ASP A 306 7.22 -20.29 27.56
N ARG A 307 8.43 -19.70 27.59
CA ARG A 307 8.76 -18.57 28.47
C ARG A 307 9.35 -17.40 27.70
N PRO A 308 9.03 -16.15 28.08
CA PRO A 308 9.73 -14.98 27.55
C PRO A 308 11.24 -15.10 27.82
N ALA A 309 12.03 -14.83 26.79
CA ALA A 309 13.49 -14.90 26.82
C ALA A 309 14.10 -13.53 26.51
N GLY A 310 15.22 -13.21 27.15
CA GLY A 310 16.00 -12.02 26.84
C GLY A 310 17.47 -12.21 27.19
N THR A 311 18.36 -11.63 26.38
CA THR A 311 19.80 -11.59 26.63
C THR A 311 20.21 -10.18 27.10
N TRP A 312 20.05 -9.88 28.39
CA TRP A 312 20.79 -8.81 29.10
C TRP A 312 20.64 -8.97 30.63
N PRO A 313 21.63 -8.61 31.47
CA PRO A 313 21.78 -9.18 32.81
C PRO A 313 20.81 -8.69 33.90
N LEU A 314 19.81 -7.85 33.58
CA LEU A 314 18.99 -7.16 34.58
C LEU A 314 17.48 -7.11 34.31
N ALA A 315 17.01 -7.54 33.13
CA ALA A 315 15.58 -7.55 32.84
C ALA A 315 14.91 -8.75 33.51
N THR A 316 13.88 -8.51 34.33
CA THR A 316 13.14 -9.58 35.03
C THR A 316 11.63 -9.40 34.87
N GLY A 317 10.90 -10.52 34.77
CA GLY A 317 9.44 -10.50 34.72
C GLY A 317 8.88 -9.87 33.44
N SER A 318 7.93 -8.95 33.59
CA SER A 318 7.17 -8.32 32.49
C SER A 318 8.00 -7.47 31.53
N GLU A 319 9.26 -7.15 31.85
CA GLU A 319 10.18 -6.41 30.97
C GLU A 319 10.65 -7.22 29.76
N LEU A 320 10.42 -8.54 29.76
CA LEU A 320 10.77 -9.46 28.68
C LEU A 320 9.64 -9.62 27.64
N GLU A 321 8.42 -9.19 27.97
CA GLU A 321 7.25 -9.28 27.11
C GLU A 321 6.92 -7.91 26.51
N ASN A 322 6.35 -7.90 25.31
CA ASN A 322 5.82 -6.70 24.66
C ASN A 322 6.82 -5.54 24.67
N ARG A 323 8.08 -5.82 24.34
CA ARG A 323 9.12 -4.80 24.28
C ARG A 323 8.84 -3.85 23.12
N LEU A 324 8.63 -2.57 23.43
CA LEU A 324 8.48 -1.55 22.40
C LEU A 324 9.81 -1.33 21.67
N LEU A 325 9.85 -1.63 20.38
CA LEU A 325 11.02 -1.42 19.52
C LEU A 325 10.86 -0.19 18.62
N ALA A 326 9.62 0.19 18.30
CA ALA A 326 9.33 1.39 17.53
C ALA A 326 7.92 1.90 17.85
N ALA A 327 7.72 3.22 17.80
CA ALA A 327 6.41 3.86 17.87
C ALA A 327 6.30 4.93 16.79
N GLU A 328 6.32 4.46 15.54
CA GLU A 328 6.40 5.29 14.35
C GLU A 328 5.04 5.40 13.63
N TRP A 329 4.65 6.62 13.35
CA TRP A 329 3.48 7.03 12.57
C TRP A 329 3.92 7.60 11.24
N LYS A 330 2.99 7.66 10.28
CA LYS A 330 3.22 8.36 9.00
C LYS A 330 2.02 9.19 8.58
N ALA A 331 2.29 10.35 8.02
CA ALA A 331 1.34 11.08 7.18
C ALA A 331 1.16 10.36 5.84
N PHE A 332 -0.09 10.21 5.40
CA PHE A 332 -0.43 9.46 4.19
C PHE A 332 -1.77 9.92 3.60
N PHE A 333 -2.10 9.39 2.42
CA PHE A 333 -3.37 9.59 1.75
C PHE A 333 -4.10 8.24 1.63
N PRO A 334 -5.21 7.98 2.35
CA PRO A 334 -5.92 6.69 2.35
C PRO A 334 -6.76 6.39 1.10
N HIS A 335 -6.84 7.29 0.10
CA HIS A 335 -7.66 7.07 -1.12
C HIS A 335 -9.10 6.63 -0.83
N THR A 336 -9.76 7.27 0.13
CA THR A 336 -11.17 7.02 0.50
C THR A 336 -12.00 8.29 0.37
N ILE A 337 -11.74 9.07 -0.68
CA ILE A 337 -12.33 10.38 -0.92
C ILE A 337 -13.84 10.25 -1.09
N ARG A 338 -14.58 11.08 -0.33
CA ARG A 338 -16.01 11.30 -0.48
C ARG A 338 -16.32 12.77 -0.71
N ARG A 339 -17.50 13.04 -1.27
CA ARG A 339 -18.04 14.40 -1.45
C ARG A 339 -18.40 15.05 -0.10
N GLY A 340 -18.98 14.26 0.81
CA GLY A 340 -19.26 14.70 2.17
C GLY A 340 -18.00 14.70 3.02
N THR A 341 -17.94 15.62 3.98
CA THR A 341 -16.84 15.79 4.94
C THR A 341 -17.36 15.67 6.37
N VAL A 342 -16.43 15.52 7.32
CA VAL A 342 -16.74 15.64 8.75
C VAL A 342 -17.31 17.03 9.08
N MET A 343 -18.12 17.09 10.13
CA MET A 343 -18.56 18.36 10.72
C MET A 343 -17.42 19.03 11.50
N CYS A 344 -17.55 20.33 11.81
CA CYS A 344 -16.47 21.11 12.40
C CYS A 344 -15.97 20.52 13.73
N GLU A 345 -16.86 20.03 14.59
CA GLU A 345 -16.58 19.38 15.87
C GLU A 345 -15.75 18.10 15.71
N GLY A 346 -15.87 17.39 14.57
CA GLY A 346 -15.07 16.19 14.27
C GLY A 346 -13.56 16.47 14.11
N CYS A 347 -13.15 17.74 14.17
CA CYS A 347 -11.75 18.14 14.31
C CYS A 347 -11.58 19.18 15.43
N HIS A 348 -12.46 20.16 15.54
CA HIS A 348 -12.31 21.28 16.47
C HIS A 348 -12.72 20.95 17.91
N ASP A 349 -13.38 19.81 18.17
CA ASP A 349 -13.78 19.32 19.50
C ASP A 349 -13.42 17.83 19.69
N ASP A 350 -12.48 17.32 18.90
CA ASP A 350 -12.03 15.93 18.97
C ASP A 350 -10.53 15.89 19.25
N PRO A 351 -10.10 15.86 20.53
CA PRO A 351 -8.68 15.80 20.88
C PRO A 351 -8.04 14.47 20.45
N ARG A 352 -8.82 13.39 20.37
CA ARG A 352 -8.35 12.09 19.90
C ARG A 352 -7.98 12.15 18.43
N ARG A 353 -8.67 12.97 17.62
CA ARG A 353 -8.31 13.28 16.23
C ARG A 353 -6.86 13.72 16.08
N PHE A 354 -6.28 14.37 17.08
CA PHE A 354 -4.91 14.89 17.06
C PHE A 354 -3.95 14.17 18.02
N ILE A 355 -4.29 12.94 18.44
CA ILE A 355 -3.45 12.12 19.34
C ILE A 355 -3.28 12.81 20.71
N MET A 356 -4.34 13.46 21.19
CA MET A 356 -4.36 14.17 22.48
C MET A 356 -5.51 13.67 23.38
N GLU A 357 -5.83 12.39 23.32
CA GLU A 357 -6.89 11.80 24.16
C GLU A 357 -6.60 12.02 25.65
N ARG A 358 -7.61 12.51 26.37
CA ARG A 358 -7.49 12.80 27.81
C ARG A 358 -7.45 11.49 28.59
N GLY A 359 -6.81 11.50 29.76
CA GLY A 359 -6.61 10.30 30.58
C GLY A 359 -7.94 9.66 31.00
N GLU A 360 -8.90 10.49 31.38
CA GLU A 360 -10.25 10.11 31.79
C GLU A 360 -11.13 9.53 30.66
N ASP A 361 -10.80 9.83 29.40
CA ASP A 361 -11.54 9.34 28.22
C ASP A 361 -10.98 8.00 27.69
N ARG A 362 -9.90 7.48 28.29
CA ARG A 362 -9.21 6.29 27.77
C ARG A 362 -10.04 5.03 27.98
N ILE A 363 -10.27 4.32 26.87
CA ILE A 363 -10.87 2.99 26.87
C ILE A 363 -9.78 1.90 26.97
N TYR A 364 -8.62 2.13 26.34
CA TYR A 364 -7.53 1.16 26.25
C TYR A 364 -6.43 1.48 27.28
N GLN A 365 -6.16 0.55 28.19
CA GLN A 365 -5.20 0.72 29.29
C GLN A 365 -3.91 -0.05 29.01
N LEU A 366 -3.13 0.43 28.05
CA LEU A 366 -1.97 -0.30 27.52
C LEU A 366 -0.96 -0.74 28.61
N GLN A 367 -0.73 0.10 29.62
CA GLN A 367 0.20 -0.23 30.71
C GLN A 367 -0.33 -1.32 31.64
N ALA A 368 -1.66 -1.41 31.84
CA ALA A 368 -2.27 -2.52 32.57
C ALA A 368 -2.21 -3.82 31.75
N ASP A 369 -2.20 -3.71 30.41
CA ASP A 369 -2.02 -4.83 29.49
C ASP A 369 -0.54 -5.21 29.25
N GLY A 370 0.39 -4.66 30.03
CA GLY A 370 1.81 -5.02 29.96
C GLY A 370 2.60 -4.36 28.82
N MET A 371 2.11 -3.26 28.23
CA MET A 371 2.85 -2.47 27.24
C MET A 371 3.45 -1.20 27.86
N THR A 372 4.50 -0.65 27.24
CA THR A 372 5.20 0.53 27.78
C THR A 372 4.62 1.87 27.34
N LEU A 373 3.91 1.96 26.21
CA LEU A 373 3.24 3.20 25.82
C LEU A 373 2.05 3.52 26.74
N PRO A 374 1.84 4.79 27.12
CA PRO A 374 0.72 5.17 27.99
C PRO A 374 -0.64 5.14 27.27
N SER A 375 -0.66 5.42 25.97
CA SER A 375 -1.84 5.34 25.08
C SER A 375 -1.38 5.47 23.64
N PHE A 376 -2.11 4.86 22.71
CA PHE A 376 -1.90 5.10 21.28
C PHE A 376 -2.30 6.53 20.86
N TRP A 377 -3.22 7.17 21.59
CA TRP A 377 -3.66 8.55 21.35
C TRP A 377 -2.97 9.55 22.27
N ASN A 378 -1.72 9.27 22.63
CA ASN A 378 -0.83 10.18 23.34
C ASN A 378 0.48 10.35 22.57
N GLN A 379 0.89 11.58 22.28
CA GLN A 379 2.08 11.83 21.45
C GLN A 379 3.40 11.41 22.12
N ALA A 380 3.46 11.31 23.44
CA ALA A 380 4.68 11.00 24.19
C ALA A 380 5.23 9.61 23.85
N GLY A 381 6.53 9.54 23.58
CA GLY A 381 7.20 8.30 23.20
C GLY A 381 6.93 7.84 21.77
N GLN A 382 6.16 8.61 20.98
CA GLN A 382 5.83 8.31 19.59
C GLN A 382 6.37 9.40 18.65
N ARG A 383 6.47 9.11 17.36
CA ARG A 383 6.85 10.11 16.34
C ARG A 383 6.18 9.89 14.99
N VAL A 384 6.00 10.95 14.21
CA VAL A 384 5.62 10.87 12.80
C VAL A 384 6.89 10.93 11.96
N ILE A 385 7.16 9.94 11.11
CA ILE A 385 8.47 9.82 10.43
C ILE A 385 8.62 10.69 9.18
N ASN A 386 7.53 11.25 8.68
CA ASN A 386 7.48 12.05 7.46
C ASN A 386 6.64 13.32 7.65
N GLY A 387 6.77 13.92 8.82
CA GLY A 387 5.99 15.04 9.31
C GLY A 387 6.07 15.10 10.82
N ASP A 388 5.04 15.60 11.48
CA ASP A 388 5.01 15.78 12.93
C ASP A 388 3.60 15.53 13.49
N PHE A 389 3.48 15.35 14.79
CA PHE A 389 2.18 15.53 15.43
C PHE A 389 1.79 17.01 15.43
N LEU A 390 0.49 17.32 15.52
CA LEU A 390 0.06 18.70 15.68
C LEU A 390 0.56 19.23 17.05
N PRO A 391 1.26 20.37 17.12
CA PRO A 391 1.68 20.93 18.40
C PRO A 391 0.47 21.26 19.29
N VAL A 392 0.58 20.98 20.59
CA VAL A 392 -0.49 21.25 21.58
C VAL A 392 -0.94 22.71 21.54
N SER A 393 0.00 23.66 21.45
CA SER A 393 -0.30 25.09 21.33
C SER A 393 -1.14 25.43 20.10
N ARG A 394 -0.86 24.78 18.96
CA ARG A 394 -1.61 24.94 17.71
C ARG A 394 -2.99 24.29 17.81
N TYR A 395 -3.11 23.14 18.46
CA TYR A 395 -4.40 22.51 18.74
C TYR A 395 -5.28 23.41 19.61
N LEU A 396 -4.75 23.97 20.71
CA LEU A 396 -5.48 24.89 21.59
C LEU A 396 -5.92 26.18 20.89
N GLN A 397 -5.22 26.62 19.84
CA GLN A 397 -5.67 27.73 19.00
C GLN A 397 -6.79 27.30 18.04
N LEU A 398 -6.65 26.12 17.43
CA LEU A 398 -7.64 25.53 16.52
C LEU A 398 -9.00 25.35 17.20
N THR A 399 -9.01 24.92 18.46
CA THR A 399 -10.24 24.61 19.20
C THR A 399 -10.95 25.83 19.79
N ARG A 400 -10.40 27.05 19.64
CA ARG A 400 -11.03 28.28 20.14
C ARG A 400 -12.35 28.53 19.43
N LYS A 401 -13.44 28.61 20.20
CA LYS A 401 -14.80 28.91 19.74
C LYS A 401 -14.99 30.41 19.51
N SER A 402 -14.25 30.96 18.54
CA SER A 402 -14.42 32.36 18.14
C SER A 402 -15.85 32.62 17.63
N PRO A 403 -16.34 33.88 17.66
CA PRO A 403 -17.63 34.23 17.04
C PRO A 403 -17.70 33.86 15.55
N ALA A 404 -16.56 33.91 14.84
CA ALA A 404 -16.49 33.46 13.45
C ALA A 404 -16.73 31.95 13.31
N TYR A 405 -16.12 31.13 14.19
CA TYR A 405 -16.39 29.70 14.25
C TYR A 405 -17.87 29.42 14.52
N GLN A 406 -18.44 30.04 15.55
CA GLN A 406 -19.83 29.80 15.94
C GLN A 406 -20.81 30.14 14.81
N ARG A 407 -20.62 31.28 14.13
CA ARG A 407 -21.44 31.64 12.95
C ARG A 407 -21.32 30.63 11.82
N ALA A 408 -20.10 30.25 11.45
CA ALA A 408 -19.88 29.27 10.37
C ALA A 408 -20.43 27.89 10.73
N TYR A 409 -20.34 27.50 12.00
CA TYR A 409 -20.88 26.26 12.52
C TYR A 409 -22.41 26.21 12.45
N LEU A 410 -23.09 27.29 12.88
CA LEU A 410 -24.54 27.41 12.77
C LEU A 410 -25.00 27.40 11.31
N GLU A 411 -24.31 28.12 10.42
CA GLU A 411 -24.59 28.12 8.98
C GLU A 411 -24.45 26.72 8.38
N LYS A 412 -23.43 25.95 8.79
CA LYS A 412 -23.26 24.56 8.37
C LYS A 412 -24.44 23.69 8.81
N TRP A 413 -24.86 23.79 10.06
CA TRP A 413 -26.03 23.06 10.56
C TRP A 413 -27.31 23.42 9.81
N GLN A 414 -27.55 24.71 9.57
CA GLN A 414 -28.70 25.17 8.78
C GLN A 414 -28.67 24.61 7.36
N SER A 415 -27.50 24.56 6.72
CA SER A 415 -27.37 23.96 5.38
C SER A 415 -27.75 22.48 5.35
N LEU A 416 -27.47 21.73 6.41
CA LEU A 416 -27.84 20.31 6.49
C LEU A 416 -29.34 20.14 6.72
N ILE A 417 -29.93 20.92 7.63
CA ILE A 417 -31.35 20.82 8.00
C ILE A 417 -32.25 21.26 6.85
N ASN A 418 -31.92 22.37 6.19
CA ASN A 418 -32.74 22.95 5.12
C ASN A 418 -32.73 22.11 3.82
N HIS A 419 -31.85 21.11 3.70
CA HIS A 419 -31.82 20.16 2.58
C HIS A 419 -32.59 18.86 2.85
N VAL A 420 -33.07 18.62 4.09
CA VAL A 420 -33.76 17.36 4.46
C VAL A 420 -35.20 17.29 3.91
N GLU A 421 -35.86 18.43 3.67
CA GLU A 421 -37.28 18.44 3.27
C GLU A 421 -37.57 17.75 1.91
N ASN A 422 -36.55 17.49 1.08
CA ASN A 422 -36.71 16.84 -0.23
C ASN A 422 -36.12 15.41 -0.32
N SER A 423 -35.54 14.86 0.76
CA SER A 423 -34.88 13.53 0.70
C SER A 423 -35.81 12.36 1.06
N SER A 424 -37.11 12.62 1.22
CA SER A 424 -38.14 11.64 1.60
C SER A 424 -39.19 11.44 0.51
N GLN A 425 -38.80 11.50 -0.76
CA GLN A 425 -39.63 10.98 -1.85
C GLN A 425 -39.16 9.54 -2.15
N PRO A 426 -40.07 8.55 -2.16
CA PRO A 426 -39.75 7.12 -2.18
C PRO A 426 -39.00 6.64 -3.43
#